data_AF-A0A2E1DL79-F1
#
_entry.id   AF-A0A2E1DL79-F1
#
_cell.length_a   1.000
_cell.length_b   1.000
_cell.length_c   1.000
_cell.angle_alpha   90.00
_cell.angle_beta   90.00
_cell.angle_gamma   90.00
#
_symmetry.space_group_name_H-M   'P 1'
#
loop_
_entity.id
_entity.type
_entity.pdbx_description
1 polymer ?
#
loop_
_entity_poly.entity_id
_entity_poly.type
_entity_poly.pdbx_seq_one_letter_code
_entity_poly.pdbx_strand_id
1 'polypeptide(L)'
;MSAVAGRMSVQAGAHALEATQGGSGLLLGGVPGVRPGKVVIIGGGVVGENAAEMAVGLNADVTVLDRDPKVLDGLDKRFDGRVHTVYSTKGELEASVFDADLVIGAVLVKGARAPRLVTRAMLSHMRAGSVLVDVAVDQGGCFETTKATTHLEPTFVVDGIVHYCVANMPGGVPRTSTQALSNATLPYVLALANHGAGAALEQDPHLLNGLNVCGGKITDQAVAETFDLEYVDPLEALKS
;
A
#
# COMPACT_ATOMS: atom_id res chain seq x y z
N MET A 1 -3.63 -9.30 0.91
CA MET A 1 -2.75 -8.78 -0.17
C MET A 1 -1.87 -7.63 0.29
N SER A 2 -2.35 -6.70 1.11
CA SER A 2 -1.60 -5.54 1.63
C SER A 2 -0.23 -5.89 2.23
N ALA A 3 -0.13 -6.97 3.00
CA ALA A 3 1.16 -7.42 3.56
C ALA A 3 2.20 -7.74 2.46
N VAL A 4 1.78 -8.43 1.39
CA VAL A 4 2.66 -8.76 0.25
C VAL A 4 3.11 -7.48 -0.45
N ALA A 5 2.18 -6.57 -0.72
CA ALA A 5 2.49 -5.29 -1.38
C ALA A 5 3.46 -4.44 -0.54
N GLY A 6 3.24 -4.35 0.78
CA GLY A 6 4.14 -3.68 1.72
C GLY A 6 5.56 -4.26 1.69
N ARG A 7 5.69 -5.59 1.76
CA ARG A 7 7.01 -6.23 1.70
C ARG A 7 7.71 -6.03 0.35
N MET A 8 6.96 -6.17 -0.75
CA MET A 8 7.48 -5.97 -2.10
C MET A 8 7.88 -4.52 -2.36
N SER A 9 7.22 -3.54 -1.73
CA SER A 9 7.54 -2.12 -1.94
C SER A 9 8.99 -1.79 -1.60
N VAL A 10 9.54 -2.40 -0.55
CA VAL A 10 10.95 -2.25 -0.17
C VAL A 10 11.87 -2.96 -1.17
N GLN A 11 11.53 -4.16 -1.63
CA GLN A 11 12.34 -4.89 -2.61
C GLN A 11 12.40 -4.14 -3.95
N ALA A 12 11.25 -3.68 -4.44
CA ALA A 12 11.14 -2.89 -5.65
C ALA A 12 11.86 -1.54 -5.51
N GLY A 13 11.69 -0.85 -4.37
CA GLY A 13 12.37 0.40 -4.06
C GLY A 13 13.88 0.25 -3.99
N ALA A 14 14.38 -0.80 -3.33
CA ALA A 14 15.81 -1.09 -3.25
C ALA A 14 16.42 -1.37 -4.62
N HIS A 15 15.72 -2.13 -5.47
CA HIS A 15 16.19 -2.37 -6.84
C HIS A 15 16.19 -1.09 -7.67
N ALA A 16 15.12 -0.30 -7.59
CA ALA A 16 15.02 0.98 -8.31
C ALA A 16 16.06 2.03 -7.83
N LEU A 17 16.61 1.89 -6.61
CA LEU A 17 17.70 2.71 -6.10
C LEU A 17 19.04 2.42 -6.77
N GLU A 18 19.23 1.25 -7.40
CA GLU A 18 20.47 0.93 -8.11
C GLU A 18 20.70 1.91 -9.27
N ALA A 19 21.94 2.34 -9.46
CA ALA A 19 22.30 3.32 -10.50
C ALA A 19 21.96 2.82 -11.92
N THR A 20 22.03 1.51 -12.14
CA THR A 20 21.66 0.86 -13.40
C THR A 20 20.16 0.92 -13.70
N GLN A 21 19.33 1.14 -12.67
CA GLN A 21 17.88 1.33 -12.79
C GLN A 21 17.47 2.82 -12.83
N GLY A 22 18.44 3.74 -12.75
CA GLY A 22 18.23 5.19 -12.75
C GLY A 22 18.14 5.83 -11.36
N GLY A 23 18.25 5.03 -10.29
CA GLY A 23 18.32 5.53 -8.92
C GLY A 23 19.68 6.12 -8.54
N SER A 24 19.80 6.55 -7.29
CA SER A 24 21.01 7.22 -6.75
C SER A 24 22.23 6.30 -6.58
N GLY A 25 22.11 4.99 -6.85
CA GLY A 25 23.17 4.02 -6.63
C GLY A 25 23.37 3.64 -5.17
N LEU A 26 22.33 3.79 -4.35
CA LEU A 26 22.39 3.57 -2.92
C LEU A 26 21.96 2.15 -2.52
N LEU A 27 22.76 1.51 -1.67
CA LEU A 27 22.38 0.26 -1.00
C LEU A 27 21.72 0.58 0.34
N LEU A 28 20.45 0.17 0.53
CA LEU A 28 19.66 0.52 1.73
C LEU A 28 20.35 0.17 3.05
N GLY A 29 21.01 -0.98 3.15
CA GLY A 29 21.66 -1.39 4.39
C GLY A 29 22.99 -0.73 4.70
N GLY A 30 23.55 0.01 3.74
CA GLY A 30 24.92 0.47 3.79
C GLY A 30 25.91 -0.70 4.00
N VAL A 31 27.06 -0.37 4.55
CA VAL A 31 28.09 -1.32 5.02
C VAL A 31 28.84 -0.67 6.19
N PRO A 32 29.58 -1.39 7.03
CA PRO A 32 30.37 -0.77 8.09
C PRO A 32 31.25 0.38 7.58
N GLY A 33 31.05 1.59 8.12
CA GLY A 33 31.72 2.83 7.68
C GLY A 33 30.96 3.66 6.63
N VAL A 34 29.83 3.17 6.12
CA VAL A 34 28.97 3.86 5.15
C VAL A 34 27.55 3.93 5.72
N ARG A 35 26.91 5.11 5.61
CA ARG A 35 25.55 5.33 6.13
C ARG A 35 24.52 4.43 5.39
N PRO A 36 23.51 3.92 6.08
CA PRO A 36 22.37 3.27 5.45
C PRO A 36 21.51 4.29 4.69
N GLY A 37 20.63 3.80 3.83
CA GLY A 37 19.62 4.60 3.14
C GLY A 37 18.48 5.00 4.06
N LYS A 38 17.89 6.16 3.80
CA LYS A 38 16.74 6.69 4.52
C LYS A 38 15.44 6.31 3.83
N VAL A 39 14.60 5.55 4.52
CA VAL A 39 13.31 5.07 4.06
C VAL A 39 12.20 5.77 4.83
N VAL A 40 11.35 6.49 4.12
CA VAL A 40 10.15 7.14 4.68
C VAL A 40 8.91 6.40 4.20
N ILE A 41 8.05 6.01 5.14
CA ILE A 41 6.80 5.30 4.86
C ILE A 41 5.64 6.20 5.28
N ILE A 42 4.76 6.53 4.34
CA ILE A 42 3.60 7.38 4.59
C ILE A 42 2.38 6.47 4.77
N GLY A 43 1.93 6.32 6.01
CA GLY A 43 0.86 5.42 6.44
C GLY A 43 1.41 4.18 7.17
N GLY A 44 0.99 3.97 8.43
CA GLY A 44 1.43 2.91 9.32
C GLY A 44 0.49 1.70 9.41
N GLY A 45 -0.51 1.60 8.52
CA GLY A 45 -1.38 0.43 8.43
C GLY A 45 -0.66 -0.84 7.95
N VAL A 46 -1.40 -1.87 7.56
CA VAL A 46 -0.84 -3.19 7.20
C VAL A 46 0.25 -3.12 6.12
N VAL A 47 0.09 -2.26 5.10
CA VAL A 47 1.13 -2.04 4.07
C VAL A 47 2.39 -1.44 4.69
N GLY A 48 2.24 -0.35 5.45
CA GLY A 48 3.34 0.38 6.04
C GLY A 48 4.10 -0.42 7.08
N GLU A 49 3.41 -1.14 7.95
CA GLU A 49 4.03 -2.02 8.95
C GLU A 49 4.89 -3.12 8.30
N ASN A 50 4.39 -3.73 7.22
CA ASN A 50 5.14 -4.75 6.48
C ASN A 50 6.30 -4.16 5.66
N ALA A 51 6.16 -2.93 5.16
CA ALA A 51 7.25 -2.20 4.55
C ALA A 51 8.34 -1.87 5.60
N ALA A 52 7.95 -1.39 6.77
CA ALA A 52 8.87 -1.09 7.87
C ALA A 52 9.63 -2.36 8.30
N GLU A 53 8.95 -3.49 8.42
CA GLU A 53 9.58 -4.78 8.75
C GLU A 53 10.69 -5.17 7.77
N MET A 54 10.44 -5.00 6.46
CA MET A 54 11.44 -5.30 5.43
C MET A 54 12.57 -4.28 5.40
N ALA A 55 12.27 -2.99 5.52
CA ALA A 55 13.28 -1.94 5.51
C ALA A 55 14.23 -2.05 6.71
N VAL A 56 13.69 -2.29 7.92
CA VAL A 56 14.49 -2.58 9.12
C VAL A 56 15.30 -3.87 8.93
N GLY A 57 14.72 -4.91 8.33
CA GLY A 57 15.43 -6.15 8.01
C GLY A 57 16.61 -5.97 7.06
N LEU A 58 16.56 -4.95 6.20
CA LEU A 58 17.67 -4.54 5.34
C LEU A 58 18.64 -3.57 6.01
N ASN A 59 18.45 -3.23 7.30
CA ASN A 59 19.26 -2.27 8.06
C ASN A 59 19.17 -0.83 7.54
N ALA A 60 18.05 -0.44 6.94
CA ALA A 60 17.78 0.95 6.57
C ALA A 60 17.45 1.83 7.79
N ASP A 61 17.60 3.14 7.65
CA ASP A 61 17.07 4.14 8.58
C ASP A 61 15.60 4.41 8.23
N VAL A 62 14.67 4.01 9.10
CA VAL A 62 13.24 3.93 8.76
C VAL A 62 12.42 4.92 9.59
N THR A 63 11.66 5.76 8.90
CA THR A 63 10.66 6.66 9.49
C THR A 63 9.26 6.32 8.96
N VAL A 64 8.29 6.15 9.85
CA VAL A 64 6.87 5.97 9.51
C VAL A 64 6.07 7.20 9.95
N LEU A 65 5.33 7.78 9.00
CA LEU A 65 4.43 8.91 9.22
C LEU A 65 2.98 8.42 9.26
N ASP A 66 2.24 8.70 10.34
CA ASP A 66 0.80 8.42 10.44
C ASP A 66 0.08 9.51 11.25
N ARG A 67 -1.25 9.61 11.11
CA ARG A 67 -2.10 10.53 11.88
C ARG A 67 -2.76 9.87 13.09
N ASP A 68 -2.73 8.54 13.20
CA ASP A 68 -3.25 7.82 14.36
C ASP A 68 -2.11 7.53 15.37
N PRO A 69 -2.11 8.20 16.55
CA PRO A 69 -1.10 7.93 17.58
C PRO A 69 -1.09 6.47 18.06
N LYS A 70 -2.19 5.72 17.96
CA LYS A 70 -2.24 4.30 18.35
C LYS A 70 -1.45 3.43 17.37
N VAL A 71 -1.51 3.75 16.08
CA VAL A 71 -0.71 3.08 15.05
C VAL A 71 0.77 3.33 15.31
N LEU A 72 1.14 4.58 15.59
CA LEU A 72 2.52 4.96 15.91
C LEU A 72 3.04 4.24 17.17
N ASP A 73 2.27 4.24 18.27
CA ASP A 73 2.62 3.52 19.51
C ASP A 73 2.77 2.01 19.29
N GLY A 74 1.90 1.41 18.46
CA GLY A 74 2.00 0.00 18.10
C GLY A 74 3.27 -0.34 17.33
N LEU A 75 3.66 0.51 16.36
CA LEU A 75 4.89 0.34 15.59
C LEU A 75 6.14 0.55 16.45
N ASP A 76 6.16 1.58 17.31
CA ASP A 76 7.28 1.86 18.21
C ASP A 76 7.58 0.65 19.11
N LYS A 77 6.55 0.09 19.75
CA LYS A 77 6.64 -1.12 20.58
C LYS A 77 7.08 -2.35 19.79
N ARG A 78 6.53 -2.54 18.58
CA ARG A 78 6.85 -3.70 17.73
C ARG A 78 8.31 -3.70 17.29
N PHE A 79 8.87 -2.53 17.01
CA PHE A 79 10.23 -2.39 16.49
C PHE A 79 11.28 -2.04 17.55
N ASP A 80 10.87 -1.91 18.81
CA ASP A 80 11.74 -1.56 19.96
C ASP A 80 12.51 -0.26 19.70
N GLY A 81 11.79 0.77 19.24
CA GLY A 81 12.33 2.10 18.90
C GLY A 81 13.23 2.15 17.65
N ARG A 82 13.43 1.04 16.94
CA ARG A 82 14.24 1.02 15.69
C ARG A 82 13.57 1.69 14.49
N VAL A 83 12.27 1.93 14.57
CA VAL A 83 11.51 2.69 13.56
C VAL A 83 11.13 4.01 14.19
N HIS A 84 11.51 5.11 13.54
CA HIS A 84 11.09 6.44 13.96
C HIS A 84 9.61 6.62 13.62
N THR A 85 8.77 6.77 14.64
CA THR A 85 7.32 6.97 14.46
C THR A 85 6.99 8.44 14.65
N VAL A 86 6.45 9.07 13.60
CA VAL A 86 6.27 10.52 13.53
C VAL A 86 4.83 10.87 13.18
N TYR A 87 4.27 11.82 13.92
CA TYR A 87 2.92 12.31 13.63
C TYR A 87 2.90 13.11 12.33
N SER A 88 2.03 12.73 11.40
CA SER A 88 1.99 13.29 10.04
C SER A 88 1.34 14.67 9.98
N THR A 89 2.15 15.70 10.28
CA THR A 89 1.86 17.09 9.92
C THR A 89 2.42 17.42 8.53
N LYS A 90 1.98 18.55 7.95
CA LYS A 90 2.52 19.00 6.66
C LYS A 90 4.04 19.24 6.71
N GLY A 91 4.53 19.89 7.76
CA GLY A 91 5.96 20.19 7.91
C GLY A 91 6.80 18.92 8.06
N GLU A 92 6.35 17.97 8.88
CA GLU A 92 7.07 16.69 9.06
C GLU A 92 7.06 15.83 7.79
N LEU A 93 5.95 15.82 7.06
CA LEU A 93 5.85 15.13 5.78
C LEU A 93 6.85 15.71 4.77
N GLU A 94 6.89 17.04 4.63
CA GLU A 94 7.82 17.72 3.73
C GLU A 94 9.28 17.44 4.11
N ALA A 95 9.64 17.67 5.37
CA ALA A 95 11.01 17.46 5.85
C ALA A 95 11.48 16.01 5.65
N SER A 96 10.63 15.03 5.99
CA SER A 96 10.94 13.61 5.83
C SER A 96 11.12 13.24 4.36
N VAL A 97 10.21 13.66 3.49
CA VAL A 97 10.27 13.36 2.05
C VAL A 97 11.49 13.99 1.38
N PHE A 98 11.89 15.20 1.76
CA PHE A 98 13.06 15.88 1.17
C PHE A 98 14.39 15.20 1.54
N ASP A 99 14.46 14.58 2.72
CA ASP A 99 15.65 13.91 3.22
C ASP A 99 15.73 12.41 2.84
N ALA A 100 14.65 11.85 2.28
CA ALA A 100 14.52 10.43 1.97
C ALA A 100 15.26 10.02 0.68
N ASP A 101 15.82 8.81 0.71
CA ASP A 101 16.33 8.12 -0.48
C ASP A 101 15.21 7.27 -1.10
N LEU A 102 14.35 6.67 -0.27
CA LEU A 102 13.18 5.91 -0.69
C LEU A 102 11.94 6.36 0.09
N VAL A 103 10.86 6.69 -0.61
CA VAL A 103 9.55 6.98 -0.02
C VAL A 103 8.54 5.93 -0.46
N ILE A 104 7.82 5.35 0.50
CA ILE A 104 6.78 4.36 0.26
C ILE A 104 5.43 4.98 0.61
N GLY A 105 4.58 5.11 -0.41
CA GLY A 105 3.20 5.53 -0.29
C GLY A 105 2.30 4.38 0.16
N ALA A 106 1.95 4.33 1.44
CA ALA A 106 1.18 3.26 2.06
C ALA A 106 -0.18 3.75 2.63
N VAL A 107 -0.66 4.90 2.16
CA VAL A 107 -1.95 5.47 2.59
C VAL A 107 -3.09 4.85 1.79
N LEU A 108 -3.95 4.13 2.49
CA LEU A 108 -5.17 3.55 1.94
C LEU A 108 -6.38 4.12 2.68
N VAL A 109 -7.30 4.73 1.94
CA VAL A 109 -8.60 5.14 2.49
C VAL A 109 -9.64 4.16 1.97
N LYS A 110 -10.30 3.43 2.87
CA LYS A 110 -11.30 2.43 2.48
C LYS A 110 -12.41 3.11 1.66
N GLY A 111 -12.64 2.64 0.44
CA GLY A 111 -13.74 3.09 -0.42
C GLY A 111 -13.59 4.49 -1.02
N ALA A 112 -12.43 5.14 -0.86
CA ALA A 112 -12.19 6.48 -1.39
C ALA A 112 -10.85 6.56 -2.12
N ARG A 113 -10.71 7.58 -2.97
CA ARG A 113 -9.44 7.87 -3.63
C ARG A 113 -8.38 8.22 -2.57
N ALA A 114 -7.16 7.72 -2.76
CA ALA A 114 -6.04 8.09 -1.92
C ALA A 114 -5.78 9.61 -1.98
N PRO A 115 -5.52 10.28 -0.84
CA PRO A 115 -5.15 11.68 -0.85
C PRO A 115 -3.75 11.85 -1.47
N ARG A 116 -3.58 12.89 -2.30
CA ARG A 116 -2.28 13.27 -2.87
C ARG A 116 -1.46 14.02 -1.82
N LEU A 117 -0.59 13.31 -1.13
CA LEU A 117 0.20 13.84 -0.01
C LEU A 117 1.55 14.39 -0.47
N VAL A 118 2.20 13.77 -1.45
CA VAL A 118 3.42 14.32 -2.06
C VAL A 118 3.03 15.04 -3.35
N THR A 119 3.23 16.35 -3.36
CA THR A 119 2.91 17.20 -4.51
C THR A 119 4.05 17.22 -5.53
N ARG A 120 3.77 17.58 -6.78
CA ARG A 120 4.82 17.75 -7.80
C ARG A 120 5.87 18.76 -7.38
N ALA A 121 5.45 19.84 -6.71
CA ALA A 121 6.37 20.89 -6.22
C ALA A 121 7.37 20.37 -5.18
N MET A 122 7.02 19.32 -4.43
CA MET A 122 7.94 18.70 -3.47
C MET A 122 9.12 18.00 -4.15
N LEU A 123 8.95 17.52 -5.39
CA LEU A 123 9.98 16.75 -6.09
C LEU A 123 11.27 17.55 -6.32
N SER A 124 11.17 18.87 -6.55
CA SER A 124 12.35 19.73 -6.74
C SER A 124 13.21 19.91 -5.48
N HIS A 125 12.67 19.52 -4.31
CA HIS A 125 13.40 19.54 -3.04
C HIS A 125 13.96 18.17 -2.66
N MET A 126 13.59 17.12 -3.39
CA MET A 126 14.14 15.78 -3.20
C MET A 126 15.51 15.64 -3.86
N ARG A 127 16.29 14.66 -3.41
CA ARG A 127 17.56 14.32 -4.05
C ARG A 127 17.29 13.64 -5.38
N ALA A 128 18.02 14.03 -6.42
CA ALA A 128 17.98 13.33 -7.69
C ALA A 128 18.39 11.85 -7.49
N GLY A 129 17.66 10.94 -8.12
CA GLY A 129 17.81 9.50 -7.95
C GLY A 129 17.10 8.91 -6.73
N SER A 130 16.43 9.71 -5.91
CA SER A 130 15.49 9.17 -4.90
C SER A 130 14.34 8.43 -5.60
N VAL A 131 13.77 7.46 -4.89
CA VAL A 131 12.71 6.58 -5.39
C VAL A 131 11.41 6.82 -4.64
N LEU A 132 10.31 6.92 -5.38
CA LEU A 132 8.94 6.91 -4.87
C LEU A 132 8.26 5.59 -5.26
N VAL A 133 7.83 4.80 -4.29
CA VAL A 133 7.04 3.57 -4.50
C VAL A 133 5.61 3.82 -4.06
N ASP A 134 4.67 3.90 -5.00
CA ASP A 134 3.26 4.16 -4.69
C ASP A 134 2.45 2.87 -4.63
N VAL A 135 2.25 2.35 -3.42
CA VAL A 135 1.41 1.15 -3.22
C VAL A 135 -0.08 1.50 -3.33
N ALA A 136 -0.45 2.77 -3.18
CA ALA A 136 -1.81 3.26 -3.32
C ALA A 136 -2.21 3.53 -4.79
N VAL A 137 -1.37 3.16 -5.77
CA VAL A 137 -1.63 3.36 -7.19
C VAL A 137 -2.95 2.72 -7.66
N ASP A 138 -3.34 1.59 -7.07
CA ASP A 138 -4.61 0.90 -7.37
C ASP A 138 -5.84 1.77 -7.03
N GLN A 139 -5.68 2.82 -6.21
CA GLN A 139 -6.72 3.80 -5.83
C GLN A 139 -6.38 5.22 -6.33
N GLY A 140 -5.58 5.33 -7.38
CA GLY A 140 -5.22 6.59 -8.01
C GLY A 140 -3.97 7.29 -7.46
N GLY A 141 -3.28 6.65 -6.50
CA GLY A 141 -1.97 7.07 -5.99
C GLY A 141 -2.02 8.14 -4.90
N CYS A 142 -1.03 8.11 -4.01
CA CYS A 142 -0.83 9.11 -2.97
C CYS A 142 0.23 10.18 -3.35
N PHE A 143 0.87 10.05 -4.51
CA PHE A 143 1.71 11.10 -5.09
C PHE A 143 0.98 11.77 -6.26
N GLU A 144 1.13 13.08 -6.40
CA GLU A 144 0.49 13.84 -7.48
C GLU A 144 0.96 13.41 -8.87
N THR A 145 2.22 13.01 -8.97
CA THR A 145 2.90 12.55 -10.20
C THR A 145 2.70 11.06 -10.48
N THR A 146 1.94 10.33 -9.65
CA THR A 146 1.67 8.91 -9.85
C THR A 146 0.95 8.65 -11.18
N LYS A 147 1.51 7.71 -11.93
CA LYS A 147 0.94 7.12 -13.13
C LYS A 147 1.09 5.61 -13.01
N ALA A 148 0.01 4.86 -13.16
CA ALA A 148 0.06 3.41 -13.12
C ALA A 148 1.02 2.85 -14.17
N THR A 149 1.89 1.94 -13.72
CA THR A 149 2.85 1.21 -14.55
C THR A 149 2.56 -0.29 -14.52
N THR A 150 3.34 -1.08 -15.25
CA THR A 150 3.20 -2.53 -15.35
C THR A 150 4.48 -3.23 -14.90
N HIS A 151 4.44 -4.54 -14.63
CA HIS A 151 5.66 -5.31 -14.33
C HIS A 151 6.70 -5.29 -15.47
N LEU A 152 6.30 -5.01 -16.72
CA LEU A 152 7.22 -4.93 -17.87
C LEU A 152 7.95 -3.58 -17.94
N GLU A 153 7.25 -2.50 -17.60
CA GLU A 153 7.78 -1.14 -17.58
C GLU A 153 7.51 -0.54 -16.20
N PRO A 154 8.21 -1.00 -15.15
CA PRO A 154 7.80 -0.76 -13.77
C PRO A 154 8.03 0.66 -13.28
N THR A 155 9.00 1.36 -13.88
CA THR A 155 9.43 2.68 -13.44
C THR A 155 9.39 3.73 -14.54
N PHE A 156 9.29 4.99 -14.11
CA PHE A 156 9.51 6.18 -14.94
C PHE A 156 10.17 7.27 -14.09
N VAL A 157 10.74 8.30 -14.74
CA VAL A 157 11.41 9.40 -14.03
C VAL A 157 10.65 10.70 -14.24
N VAL A 158 10.45 11.45 -13.15
CA VAL A 158 9.88 12.81 -13.17
C VAL A 158 10.79 13.71 -12.35
N ASP A 159 11.28 14.80 -12.94
CA ASP A 159 12.10 15.81 -12.26
C ASP A 159 13.32 15.20 -11.52
N GLY A 160 13.91 14.13 -12.09
CA GLY A 160 15.06 13.41 -11.53
C GLY A 160 14.71 12.36 -10.47
N ILE A 161 13.42 12.14 -10.18
CA ILE A 161 12.92 11.20 -9.17
C ILE A 161 12.32 9.97 -9.84
N VAL A 162 12.77 8.78 -9.44
CA VAL A 162 12.29 7.51 -9.97
C VAL A 162 10.97 7.16 -9.32
N HIS A 163 9.97 6.83 -10.13
CA HIS A 163 8.64 6.43 -9.67
C HIS A 163 8.43 4.95 -10.00
N TYR A 164 8.12 4.15 -8.99
CA TYR A 164 7.62 2.80 -9.13
C TYR A 164 6.13 2.79 -8.76
N CYS A 165 5.27 2.54 -9.74
CA CYS A 165 3.81 2.65 -9.59
C CYS A 165 3.10 1.43 -10.21
N VAL A 166 3.68 0.24 -10.04
CA VAL A 166 3.12 -0.98 -10.64
C VAL A 166 1.81 -1.33 -9.94
N ALA A 167 0.71 -1.29 -10.71
CA ALA A 167 -0.57 -1.78 -10.24
C ALA A 167 -0.50 -3.30 -10.01
N ASN A 168 -1.23 -3.80 -9.00
CA ASN A 168 -1.20 -5.22 -8.63
C ASN A 168 0.24 -5.75 -8.38
N MET A 169 0.99 -5.08 -7.48
CA MET A 169 2.32 -5.53 -7.06
C MET A 169 2.38 -7.02 -6.68
N PRO A 170 1.42 -7.58 -5.90
CA PRO A 170 1.44 -9.01 -5.51
C PRO A 170 1.44 -10.00 -6.69
N GLY A 171 1.03 -9.56 -7.89
CA GLY A 171 1.12 -10.35 -9.12
C GLY A 171 2.55 -10.73 -9.51
N GLY A 172 3.56 -9.99 -9.05
CA GLY A 172 4.98 -10.29 -9.31
C GLY A 172 5.54 -11.48 -8.50
N VAL A 173 4.83 -11.94 -7.48
CA VAL A 173 5.24 -13.06 -6.60
C VAL A 173 4.14 -14.12 -6.46
N PRO A 174 3.64 -14.70 -7.58
CA PRO A 174 2.42 -15.49 -7.60
C PRO A 174 2.45 -16.71 -6.68
N ARG A 175 3.62 -17.33 -6.49
CA ARG A 175 3.79 -18.46 -5.56
C ARG A 175 3.41 -18.09 -4.12
N THR A 176 3.79 -16.90 -3.68
CA THR A 176 3.51 -16.42 -2.32
C THR A 176 2.12 -15.81 -2.22
N SER A 177 1.75 -14.96 -3.18
CA SER A 177 0.46 -14.25 -3.14
C SER A 177 -0.73 -15.19 -3.32
N THR A 178 -0.61 -16.23 -4.16
CA THR A 178 -1.67 -17.25 -4.33
C THR A 178 -1.93 -17.98 -3.02
N GLN A 179 -0.88 -18.48 -2.35
CA GLN A 179 -1.04 -19.17 -1.07
C GLN A 179 -1.62 -18.25 0.01
N ALA A 180 -1.12 -17.01 0.11
CA ALA A 180 -1.62 -16.04 1.08
C ALA A 180 -3.09 -15.68 0.84
N LEU A 181 -3.51 -15.50 -0.42
CA LEU A 181 -4.91 -15.24 -0.77
C LEU A 181 -5.78 -16.45 -0.48
N SER A 182 -5.38 -17.62 -1.00
CA SER A 182 -6.13 -18.86 -0.85
C SER A 182 -6.36 -19.24 0.60
N ASN A 183 -5.35 -19.09 1.47
CA ASN A 183 -5.50 -19.38 2.90
C ASN A 183 -6.53 -18.46 3.58
N ALA A 184 -6.60 -17.19 3.16
CA ALA A 184 -7.58 -16.24 3.69
C ALA A 184 -8.99 -16.48 3.13
N THR A 185 -9.11 -16.92 1.87
CA THR A 185 -10.41 -17.12 1.21
C THR A 185 -11.00 -18.51 1.40
N LEU A 186 -10.18 -19.51 1.73
CA LEU A 186 -10.58 -20.92 1.80
C LEU A 186 -11.81 -21.16 2.71
N PRO A 187 -11.91 -20.57 3.92
CA PRO A 187 -13.10 -20.76 4.76
C PRO A 187 -14.40 -20.31 4.08
N TYR A 188 -14.37 -19.17 3.39
CA TYR A 188 -15.53 -18.62 2.68
C TYR A 188 -15.89 -19.46 1.45
N VAL A 189 -14.88 -19.93 0.70
CA VAL A 189 -15.10 -20.80 -0.46
C VAL A 189 -15.74 -22.12 -0.04
N LEU A 190 -15.29 -22.71 1.08
CA LEU A 190 -15.89 -23.93 1.63
C LEU A 190 -17.32 -23.70 2.13
N ALA A 191 -17.59 -22.57 2.78
CA ALA A 191 -18.94 -22.23 3.22
C ALA A 191 -19.90 -22.11 2.02
N LEU A 192 -19.48 -21.40 0.97
CA LEU A 192 -20.25 -21.28 -0.29
C LEU A 192 -20.48 -22.64 -0.95
N ALA A 193 -19.47 -23.50 -0.99
CA ALA A 193 -19.58 -24.83 -1.60
C ALA A 193 -20.49 -25.78 -0.82
N ASN A 194 -20.44 -25.74 0.52
CA ASN A 194 -21.19 -26.66 1.38
C ASN A 194 -22.65 -26.23 1.60
N HIS A 195 -22.92 -24.92 1.64
CA HIS A 195 -24.24 -24.38 2.01
C HIS A 195 -24.97 -23.69 0.86
N GLY A 196 -24.29 -23.43 -0.27
CA GLY A 196 -24.81 -22.57 -1.33
C GLY A 196 -24.73 -21.08 -0.96
N ALA A 197 -24.89 -20.21 -1.96
CA ALA A 197 -24.65 -18.78 -1.80
C ALA A 197 -25.57 -18.12 -0.76
N GLY A 198 -26.88 -18.34 -0.83
CA GLY A 198 -27.85 -17.69 0.07
C GLY A 198 -27.61 -18.02 1.54
N ALA A 199 -27.58 -19.32 1.88
CA ALA A 199 -27.37 -19.75 3.26
C ALA A 199 -25.99 -19.36 3.80
N ALA A 200 -24.93 -19.42 2.99
CA ALA A 200 -23.60 -19.00 3.41
C ALA A 200 -23.53 -17.49 3.71
N LEU A 201 -24.18 -16.67 2.88
CA LEU A 201 -24.25 -15.22 3.09
C LEU A 201 -25.10 -14.84 4.31
N GLU A 202 -26.23 -15.51 4.56
CA GLU A 202 -27.07 -15.26 5.74
C GLU A 202 -26.38 -15.64 7.05
N GLN A 203 -25.53 -16.68 7.04
CA GLN A 203 -24.85 -17.19 8.23
C GLN A 203 -23.60 -16.39 8.63
N ASP A 204 -22.97 -15.69 7.69
CA ASP A 204 -21.72 -14.95 7.91
C ASP A 204 -21.87 -13.48 7.49
N PRO A 205 -22.07 -12.56 8.45
CA PRO A 205 -22.14 -11.12 8.17
C PRO A 205 -20.89 -10.57 7.47
N HIS A 206 -19.70 -11.16 7.67
CA HIS A 206 -18.50 -10.73 6.97
C HIS A 206 -18.51 -11.13 5.51
N LEU A 207 -19.04 -12.32 5.18
CA LEU A 207 -19.24 -12.74 3.81
C LEU A 207 -20.36 -11.93 3.13
N LEU A 208 -21.45 -11.65 3.85
CA LEU A 208 -22.56 -10.81 3.39
C LEU A 208 -22.10 -9.41 3.00
N ASN A 209 -21.21 -8.80 3.78
CA ASN A 209 -20.62 -7.49 3.48
C ASN A 209 -19.80 -7.49 2.17
N GLY A 210 -19.47 -8.66 1.60
CA GLY A 210 -18.84 -8.80 0.29
C GLY A 210 -19.83 -8.92 -0.87
N LEU A 211 -21.14 -9.03 -0.62
CA LEU A 211 -22.15 -9.14 -1.66
C LEU A 211 -22.29 -7.79 -2.39
N ASN A 212 -21.95 -7.78 -3.67
CA ASN A 212 -22.01 -6.57 -4.51
C ASN A 212 -23.27 -6.52 -5.38
N VAL A 213 -23.66 -7.66 -5.95
CA VAL A 213 -24.79 -7.79 -6.87
C VAL A 213 -25.55 -9.08 -6.59
N CYS A 214 -26.87 -9.01 -6.51
CA CYS A 214 -27.75 -10.16 -6.34
C CYS A 214 -29.03 -9.99 -7.17
N GLY A 215 -29.36 -10.95 -8.04
CA GLY A 215 -30.59 -10.90 -8.84
C GLY A 215 -30.73 -9.65 -9.73
N GLY A 216 -29.62 -9.03 -10.14
CA GLY A 216 -29.60 -7.77 -10.90
C GLY A 216 -29.70 -6.50 -10.05
N LYS A 217 -29.79 -6.62 -8.71
CA LYS A 217 -29.82 -5.51 -7.76
C LYS A 217 -28.41 -5.23 -7.21
N ILE A 218 -28.09 -3.97 -6.98
CA ILE A 218 -26.82 -3.56 -6.37
C ILE A 218 -26.99 -3.56 -4.84
N THR A 219 -26.08 -4.24 -4.15
CA THR A 219 -26.12 -4.41 -2.68
C THR A 219 -24.90 -3.82 -1.98
N ASP A 220 -23.96 -3.24 -2.75
CA ASP A 220 -22.87 -2.43 -2.20
C ASP A 220 -23.24 -0.94 -2.30
N GLN A 221 -23.30 -0.27 -1.14
CA GLN A 221 -23.72 1.12 -1.06
C GLN A 221 -22.76 2.06 -1.81
N ALA A 222 -21.46 1.84 -1.71
CA ALA A 222 -20.47 2.71 -2.35
C ALA A 222 -20.54 2.60 -3.88
N VAL A 223 -20.78 1.40 -4.40
CA VAL A 223 -21.01 1.17 -5.84
C VAL A 223 -22.29 1.86 -6.29
N ALA A 224 -23.39 1.70 -5.55
CA ALA A 224 -24.67 2.34 -5.88
C ALA A 224 -24.54 3.87 -5.95
N GLU A 225 -23.93 4.49 -4.92
CA GLU A 225 -23.70 5.94 -4.87
C GLU A 225 -22.76 6.42 -5.99
N THR A 226 -21.70 5.66 -6.30
CA THR A 226 -20.72 6.05 -7.33
C THR A 226 -21.33 6.10 -8.73
N PHE A 227 -22.26 5.19 -9.03
CA PHE A 227 -22.86 5.05 -10.37
C PHE A 227 -24.30 5.56 -10.46
N ASP A 228 -24.82 6.23 -9.42
CA ASP A 228 -26.20 6.73 -9.34
C ASP A 228 -27.25 5.62 -9.60
N LEU A 229 -27.05 4.47 -8.95
CA LEU A 229 -27.91 3.29 -9.04
C LEU A 229 -28.69 3.08 -7.74
N GLU A 230 -29.80 2.34 -7.82
CA GLU A 230 -30.59 1.96 -6.65
C GLU A 230 -29.83 0.94 -5.78
N TYR A 231 -29.64 1.28 -4.51
CA TYR A 231 -29.13 0.37 -3.48
C TYR A 231 -30.27 -0.46 -2.90
N VAL A 232 -30.07 -1.78 -2.78
CA VAL A 232 -30.96 -2.70 -2.09
C VAL A 232 -30.21 -3.40 -0.97
N ASP A 233 -30.86 -3.54 0.19
CA ASP A 233 -30.26 -4.26 1.32
C ASP A 233 -29.89 -5.71 0.91
N PRO A 234 -28.66 -6.18 1.22
CA PRO A 234 -28.22 -7.54 0.87
C PRO A 234 -29.19 -8.66 1.30
N LEU A 235 -29.82 -8.56 2.48
CA LEU A 235 -30.74 -9.59 2.97
C LEU A 235 -32.11 -9.52 2.29
N GLU A 236 -32.51 -8.34 1.80
CA GLU A 236 -33.71 -8.21 0.97
C GLU A 236 -33.47 -8.75 -0.43
N ALA A 237 -32.29 -8.50 -1.00
CA ALA A 237 -31.92 -8.99 -2.33
C ALA A 237 -31.81 -10.51 -2.38
N LEU A 238 -31.41 -11.18 -1.29
CA LEU A 238 -31.34 -12.64 -1.20
C LEU A 238 -32.72 -13.34 -1.20
N LYS A 239 -33.80 -12.61 -0.90
CA LYS A 239 -35.16 -13.17 -0.81
C LYS A 239 -35.93 -13.10 -2.12
N SER A 240 -35.43 -12.37 -3.12
CA SER A 240 -36.07 -12.19 -4.44
C SER A 240 -35.55 -13.17 -5.48
#